data_AF-A0A0U5GCY7-F1
#
_entry.id   AF-A0A0U5GCY7-F1
#
_cell.length_a   1.000
_cell.length_b   1.000
_cell.length_c   1.000
_cell.angle_alpha   90.00
_cell.angle_beta   90.00
_cell.angle_gamma   90.00
#
_symmetry.space_group_name_H-M   'P 1'
#
loop_
_entity.id
_entity.type
_entity.pdbx_description
1 polymer ?
#
loop_
_entity_poly.entity_id
_entity_poly.type
_entity_poly.pdbx_seq_one_letter_code
_entity_poly.pdbx_strand_id
1 'polypeptide(L)'
;MVRVSRGCQPCVDAHLQCNGRSPCSRCRILNITCANGHRVFQFRDEAPALRQRYRTTPSPSPSKSPSPSDPLDQPLPSPQSGEQIELPLRPSPRAEYKMVSLSMDEYVSPSLSAKAISSQQTQIFTNYVLASFPCFFRCTETRVPINWVEYVDRRRGSMNSCFDWAVRACTAAYLGFLHDDSRYLLASQELYNRALRGLAHLVANEATAKSDEALASAITLAVFEKHNCSSPDAWLRHASGIRTLMKLRGPKAHLQGFGRAMYIVYRNFLISAALVEGEACFLEEPEWRALNEQIAAENAKLPTSSLYTDVVERGFLEVLKLPGYVKRTREVQTRSPKERAKVQPAVLQDVHATRAALRGIYTEFGVAISMLRSGQDGDDAFVGPVPHFFFEGYSSLFARGLRLALLILNYLIVIMDPKQRTTIDSDNFMLLNDMSRNEHLPHPNFKFKLPLTPPKSPGRPSIVIRSLITAENRHPPTTDWMDRIITTMGLEAVHVCLVG
;
A
#
# COMPACT_ATOMS: atom_id res chain seq x y z
N MET A 1 28.50 11.06 10.02
CA MET A 1 29.17 10.13 9.09
C MET A 1 30.49 9.73 9.73
N VAL A 2 30.64 8.49 10.21
CA VAL A 2 31.94 8.02 10.74
C VAL A 2 32.72 7.46 9.54
N ARG A 3 33.89 8.05 9.25
CA ARG A 3 34.79 7.60 8.16
C ARG A 3 35.31 6.21 8.49
N VAL A 4 34.94 5.20 7.70
CA VAL A 4 35.65 3.92 7.69
C VAL A 4 36.93 4.13 6.87
N SER A 5 38.09 3.87 7.49
CA SER A 5 39.42 4.06 6.94
C SER A 5 39.65 3.16 5.72
N ARG A 6 39.78 3.77 4.53
CA ARG A 6 40.21 3.09 3.31
C ARG A 6 41.74 3.11 3.26
N GLY A 7 42.39 2.05 3.71
CA GLY A 7 43.85 1.91 3.62
C GLY A 7 44.29 0.52 3.18
N CYS A 8 45.49 0.44 2.60
CA CYS A 8 46.15 -0.85 2.41
C CYS A 8 46.55 -1.41 3.78
N GLN A 9 46.67 -2.74 3.89
CA GLN A 9 46.93 -3.40 5.18
C GLN A 9 48.10 -2.77 5.96
N PRO A 10 49.28 -2.48 5.34
CA PRO A 10 50.40 -1.88 6.06
C PRO A 10 50.12 -0.48 6.62
N CYS A 11 49.31 0.33 5.93
CA CYS A 11 48.93 1.65 6.43
C CYS A 11 47.86 1.55 7.54
N VAL A 12 46.99 0.55 7.47
CA VAL A 12 45.99 0.29 8.52
C VAL A 12 46.69 -0.18 9.80
N ASP A 13 47.60 -1.15 9.70
CA ASP A 13 48.33 -1.72 10.84
C ASP A 13 49.21 -0.65 11.52
N ALA A 14 49.74 0.30 10.75
CA ALA A 14 50.52 1.42 11.27
C ALA A 14 49.66 2.61 11.76
N HIS A 15 48.33 2.52 11.68
CA HIS A 15 47.40 3.64 11.95
C HIS A 15 47.71 4.93 11.16
N LEU A 16 48.20 4.79 9.93
CA LEU A 16 48.59 5.88 9.04
C LEU A 16 47.55 6.11 7.92
N GLN A 17 47.45 7.35 7.44
CA GLN A 17 46.59 7.68 6.29
C GLN A 17 47.15 7.12 4.98
N CYS A 18 46.34 6.33 4.27
CA CYS A 18 46.65 5.81 2.95
C CYS A 18 46.01 6.67 1.85
N ASN A 19 46.72 6.88 0.74
CA ASN A 19 46.22 7.63 -0.40
C ASN A 19 45.47 6.78 -1.45
N GLY A 20 45.28 5.48 -1.18
CA GLY A 20 44.43 4.59 -1.98
C GLY A 20 44.94 4.24 -3.38
N ARG A 21 46.19 4.58 -3.73
CA ARG A 21 46.85 4.15 -4.99
C ARG A 21 47.54 2.79 -4.78
N SER A 22 47.77 2.02 -5.85
CA SER A 22 48.52 0.75 -5.80
C SER A 22 49.73 0.80 -6.73
N PRO A 23 50.98 0.75 -6.20
CA PRO A 23 51.32 0.84 -4.78
C PRO A 23 51.03 2.24 -4.21
N CYS A 24 50.67 2.31 -2.92
CA CYS A 24 50.41 3.59 -2.26
C CYS A 24 51.73 4.36 -2.12
N SER A 25 51.69 5.70 -2.09
CA SER A 25 52.92 6.52 -2.09
C SER A 25 53.84 6.18 -0.92
N ARG A 26 53.27 5.76 0.21
CA ARG A 26 54.02 5.45 1.43
C ARG A 26 54.65 4.07 1.39
N CYS A 27 53.93 3.07 0.90
CA CYS A 27 54.49 1.75 0.62
C CYS A 27 55.62 1.84 -0.42
N ARG A 28 55.51 2.77 -1.39
CA ARG A 28 56.57 3.04 -2.37
C ARG A 28 57.83 3.66 -1.74
N ILE A 29 57.67 4.61 -0.81
CA ILE A 29 58.81 5.25 -0.11
C ILE A 29 59.49 4.28 0.85
N LEU A 30 58.69 3.48 1.58
CA LEU A 30 59.18 2.53 2.57
C LEU A 30 59.64 1.20 1.95
N ASN A 31 59.52 1.05 0.64
CA ASN A 31 59.85 -0.16 -0.12
C ASN A 31 59.22 -1.45 0.46
N ILE A 32 57.95 -1.34 0.88
CA ILE A 32 57.17 -2.45 1.45
C ILE A 32 56.01 -2.84 0.52
N THR A 33 55.64 -4.12 0.53
CA THR A 33 54.57 -4.67 -0.31
C THR A 33 53.21 -4.07 0.03
N CYS A 34 52.55 -3.44 -0.94
CA CYS A 34 51.24 -2.81 -0.78
C CYS A 34 50.10 -3.84 -0.95
N ALA A 35 49.78 -4.60 0.09
CA ALA A 35 48.68 -5.57 0.07
C ALA A 35 47.31 -4.88 0.23
N ASN A 36 46.38 -5.17 -0.69
CA ASN A 36 44.99 -4.69 -0.61
C ASN A 36 44.32 -5.26 0.65
N GLY A 37 43.85 -4.39 1.55
CA GLY A 37 43.11 -4.82 2.73
C GLY A 37 41.80 -5.49 2.33
N HIS A 38 41.53 -6.68 2.88
CA HIS A 38 40.27 -7.38 2.67
C HIS A 38 39.10 -6.49 3.10
N ARG A 39 38.06 -6.39 2.27
CA ARG A 39 36.80 -5.75 2.65
C ARG A 39 36.16 -6.59 3.75
N VAL A 40 36.31 -6.17 5.00
CA VAL A 40 35.51 -6.74 6.09
C VAL A 40 34.07 -6.24 5.88
N PHE A 41 33.20 -7.15 5.45
CA PHE A 41 31.76 -6.89 5.46
C PHE A 41 31.30 -6.88 6.92
N GLN A 42 31.12 -5.68 7.45
CA GLN A 42 30.53 -5.51 8.76
C GLN A 42 29.01 -5.49 8.59
N PHE A 43 28.33 -6.50 9.14
CA PHE A 43 26.88 -6.47 9.27
C PHE A 43 26.52 -5.27 10.17
N ARG A 44 25.72 -4.35 9.63
CA ARG A 44 25.18 -3.22 10.37
C ARG A 44 23.69 -3.41 10.48
N ASP A 45 23.23 -3.62 11.70
CA ASP A 45 21.81 -3.57 12.01
C ASP A 45 21.32 -2.13 11.80
N GLU A 46 20.46 -1.93 10.79
CA GLU A 46 19.83 -0.65 10.51
C GLU A 46 18.57 -0.41 11.37
N ALA A 47 18.10 -1.40 12.15
CA ALA A 47 16.92 -1.25 13.00
C ALA A 47 17.00 -0.05 13.97
N PRO A 48 18.13 0.26 14.63
CA PRO A 48 18.25 1.44 15.48
C PRO A 48 18.16 2.75 14.68
N ALA A 49 18.76 2.79 13.49
CA ALA A 49 18.73 3.96 12.61
C ALA A 49 17.35 4.21 11.99
N LEU A 50 16.57 3.15 11.75
CA LEU A 50 15.18 3.24 11.33
C LEU A 50 14.29 3.67 12.51
N ARG A 51 14.44 3.09 13.71
CA ARG A 51 13.70 3.50 14.93
C ARG A 51 13.87 4.98 15.25
N GLN A 52 15.08 5.51 15.08
CA GLN A 52 15.34 6.93 15.34
C GLN A 52 14.75 7.85 14.27
N ARG A 53 14.54 7.36 13.03
CA ARG A 53 13.89 8.10 11.93
C ARG A 53 12.36 8.05 11.98
N TYR A 54 11.79 6.99 12.56
CA TYR A 54 10.34 6.77 12.63
C TYR A 54 9.74 6.96 14.03
N ARG A 55 10.51 7.44 15.01
CA ARG A 55 10.00 7.73 16.36
C ARG A 55 9.06 8.95 16.33
N THR A 56 7.78 8.72 16.64
CA THR A 56 6.95 9.73 17.31
C THR A 56 7.44 9.88 18.74
N THR A 57 7.59 11.12 19.20
CA THR A 57 7.93 11.45 20.59
C THR A 57 6.96 10.76 21.56
N PRO A 58 7.44 10.09 22.63
CA PRO A 58 6.55 9.67 23.71
C PRO A 58 6.07 10.92 24.45
N SER A 59 4.74 11.13 24.49
CA SER A 59 4.14 12.08 25.43
C SER A 59 4.17 11.45 26.84
N PRO A 60 4.28 12.26 27.91
CA PRO A 60 4.54 11.76 29.24
C PRO A 60 3.34 10.97 29.79
N SER A 61 3.66 9.92 30.55
CA SER A 61 2.74 9.04 31.27
C SER A 61 1.68 9.84 32.05
N PRO A 62 0.41 9.40 32.11
CA PRO A 62 -0.52 9.97 33.06
C PRO A 62 -0.06 9.60 34.48
N SER A 63 0.22 10.63 35.27
CA SER A 63 0.50 10.54 36.69
C SER A 63 -0.62 9.78 37.41
N LYS A 64 -0.19 8.88 38.31
CA LYS A 64 -1.00 8.12 39.26
C LYS A 64 -2.14 8.96 39.85
N SER A 65 -3.36 8.44 39.76
CA SER A 65 -4.50 8.86 40.56
C SER A 65 -4.28 8.53 42.05
N PRO A 66 -4.60 9.43 43.00
CA PRO A 66 -4.87 9.06 44.38
C PRO A 66 -6.38 8.84 44.58
N SER A 67 -6.72 7.80 45.33
CA SER A 67 -8.08 7.45 45.78
C SER A 67 -8.36 8.02 47.20
N PRO A 68 -9.55 7.84 47.81
CA PRO A 68 -10.55 8.88 48.06
C PRO A 68 -10.70 9.30 49.54
N SER A 69 -11.22 10.51 49.80
CA SER A 69 -11.90 10.87 51.06
C SER A 69 -12.87 12.05 50.84
N ASP A 70 -14.10 11.90 51.32
CA ASP A 70 -15.24 12.84 51.35
C ASP A 70 -15.01 14.12 52.20
N PRO A 71 -16.01 15.02 52.38
CA PRO A 71 -16.80 15.80 51.41
C PRO A 71 -16.79 17.32 51.77
N LEU A 72 -17.35 18.22 50.92
CA LEU A 72 -18.14 19.43 51.32
C LEU A 72 -18.41 20.40 50.13
N ASP A 73 -19.71 20.69 49.94
CA ASP A 73 -20.43 21.90 49.48
C ASP A 73 -20.06 22.75 48.23
N GLN A 74 -20.96 22.65 47.22
CA GLN A 74 -21.64 23.69 46.37
C GLN A 74 -20.86 24.81 45.62
N PRO A 75 -21.46 25.50 44.60
CA PRO A 75 -22.33 25.05 43.50
C PRO A 75 -21.84 25.52 42.09
N LEU A 76 -22.46 24.97 41.02
CA LEU A 76 -22.26 25.34 39.60
C LEU A 76 -22.53 26.83 39.29
N PRO A 77 -21.96 27.32 38.17
CA PRO A 77 -22.76 28.11 37.22
C PRO A 77 -22.73 27.57 35.78
N SER A 78 -23.85 27.82 35.10
CA SER A 78 -24.21 27.46 33.72
C SER A 78 -23.54 28.38 32.66
N PRO A 79 -23.72 28.12 31.34
CA PRO A 79 -22.76 28.47 30.29
C PRO A 79 -22.94 29.88 29.73
N GLN A 80 -21.84 30.54 29.35
CA GLN A 80 -21.86 31.72 28.49
C GLN A 80 -20.97 31.53 27.26
N SER A 81 -21.63 31.72 26.13
CA SER A 81 -21.21 32.15 24.79
C SER A 81 -19.73 32.49 24.54
N GLY A 82 -19.19 31.82 23.52
CA GLY A 82 -18.58 32.45 22.34
C GLY A 82 -17.29 33.24 22.52
N GLU A 83 -16.16 32.61 22.17
CA GLU A 83 -15.04 33.31 21.54
C GLU A 83 -14.19 32.31 20.72
N GLN A 84 -13.98 32.64 19.45
CA GLN A 84 -13.11 31.92 18.53
C GLN A 84 -11.66 32.21 18.94
N ILE A 85 -10.97 31.20 19.45
CA ILE A 85 -9.51 31.27 19.65
C ILE A 85 -8.86 30.56 18.47
N GLU A 86 -8.34 31.35 17.52
CA GLU A 86 -7.39 30.87 16.50
C GLU A 86 -6.12 30.35 17.19
N LEU A 87 -5.88 29.04 17.08
CA LEU A 87 -4.66 28.39 17.53
C LEU A 87 -3.65 28.29 16.37
N PRO A 88 -2.36 28.60 16.59
CA PRO A 88 -1.34 28.56 15.53
C PRO A 88 -1.15 27.13 15.01
N LEU A 89 -1.20 26.96 13.68
CA LEU A 89 -0.87 25.72 12.99
C LEU A 89 0.56 25.26 13.35
N ARG A 90 0.69 24.29 14.24
CA ARG A 90 1.94 23.52 14.41
C ARG A 90 1.99 22.39 13.37
N PRO A 91 3.11 22.24 12.62
CA PRO A 91 3.27 21.13 11.70
C PRO A 91 3.34 19.80 12.48
N SER A 92 2.61 18.82 11.99
CA SER A 92 2.56 17.46 12.54
C SER A 92 3.82 16.65 12.16
N PRO A 93 4.28 15.67 12.96
CA PRO A 93 5.54 14.98 12.70
C PRO A 93 5.39 13.97 11.55
N ARG A 94 5.66 14.42 10.32
CA ARG A 94 5.98 13.55 9.19
C ARG A 94 7.31 12.86 9.48
N ALA A 95 7.44 11.57 9.18
CA ALA A 95 8.72 10.87 9.21
C ALA A 95 9.70 11.55 8.22
N GLU A 96 10.64 12.34 8.73
CA GLU A 96 11.67 13.00 7.93
C GLU A 96 12.71 11.99 7.45
N TYR A 97 12.54 11.51 6.22
CA TYR A 97 13.57 10.76 5.52
C TYR A 97 14.75 11.68 5.18
N LYS A 98 15.89 11.54 5.88
CA LYS A 98 17.15 12.20 5.49
C LYS A 98 17.71 11.58 4.21
N MET A 99 17.57 12.31 3.10
CA MET A 99 18.10 11.97 1.78
C MET A 99 19.62 12.13 1.71
N VAL A 100 20.28 11.22 0.99
CA VAL A 100 21.69 11.32 0.60
C VAL A 100 21.79 12.17 -0.68
N SER A 101 22.41 13.35 -0.58
CA SER A 101 22.74 14.18 -1.76
C SER A 101 23.81 13.48 -2.60
N LEU A 102 23.59 13.36 -3.91
CA LEU A 102 24.55 12.80 -4.85
C LEU A 102 24.79 13.76 -6.01
N SER A 103 25.95 14.42 -5.97
CA SER A 103 26.54 15.15 -7.09
C SER A 103 27.17 14.14 -8.06
N MET A 104 26.83 14.20 -9.35
CA MET A 104 27.46 13.41 -10.41
C MET A 104 28.26 14.33 -11.31
N ASP A 105 29.55 14.03 -11.46
CA ASP A 105 30.46 14.74 -12.36
C ASP A 105 30.43 14.05 -13.73
N GLU A 106 29.83 14.71 -14.72
CA GLU A 106 29.43 14.15 -16.02
C GLU A 106 30.64 13.91 -16.97
N TYR A 107 31.81 14.43 -16.61
CA TYR A 107 32.97 14.53 -17.51
C TYR A 107 33.89 13.31 -17.56
N VAL A 108 33.80 12.36 -16.63
CA VAL A 108 34.92 11.42 -16.41
C VAL A 108 34.76 10.05 -17.11
N SER A 109 33.56 9.58 -17.44
CA SER A 109 33.35 8.32 -18.19
C SER A 109 31.87 8.06 -18.54
N PRO A 110 31.50 7.89 -19.83
CA PRO A 110 30.12 7.58 -20.23
C PRO A 110 29.60 6.25 -19.64
N SER A 111 30.47 5.25 -19.46
CA SER A 111 30.13 3.94 -18.90
C SER A 111 29.95 3.96 -17.38
N LEU A 112 30.70 4.80 -16.65
CA LEU A 112 30.44 5.04 -15.23
C LEU A 112 29.19 5.89 -15.03
N SER A 113 28.96 6.88 -15.89
CA SER A 113 27.76 7.72 -15.84
C SER A 113 26.50 6.88 -16.05
N ALA A 114 26.50 6.00 -17.06
CA ALA A 114 25.40 5.05 -17.27
C ALA A 114 25.21 4.08 -16.07
N LYS A 115 26.29 3.54 -15.51
CA LYS A 115 26.23 2.69 -14.31
C LYS A 115 25.72 3.43 -13.08
N ALA A 116 26.12 4.68 -12.90
CA ALA A 116 25.73 5.49 -11.76
C ALA A 116 24.28 5.98 -11.88
N ILE A 117 23.83 6.39 -13.07
CA ILE A 117 22.41 6.65 -13.37
C ILE A 117 21.59 5.39 -13.09
N SER A 118 22.09 4.21 -13.47
CA SER A 118 21.38 2.94 -13.23
C SER A 118 21.31 2.55 -11.77
N SER A 119 22.40 2.76 -11.01
CA SER A 119 22.37 2.53 -9.57
C SER A 119 21.49 3.53 -8.84
N GLN A 120 21.45 4.77 -9.31
CA GLN A 120 20.57 5.81 -8.78
C GLN A 120 19.11 5.50 -9.07
N GLN A 121 18.77 4.99 -10.27
CA GLN A 121 17.40 4.63 -10.61
C GLN A 121 16.81 3.60 -9.64
N THR A 122 17.55 2.54 -9.31
CA THR A 122 17.06 1.56 -8.31
C THR A 122 16.88 2.22 -6.95
N GLN A 123 17.84 3.03 -6.49
CA GLN A 123 17.74 3.66 -5.18
C GLN A 123 16.55 4.63 -5.09
N ILE A 124 16.35 5.47 -6.12
CA ILE A 124 15.23 6.40 -6.19
C ILE A 124 13.91 5.62 -6.26
N PHE A 125 13.86 4.53 -7.02
CA PHE A 125 12.68 3.68 -7.10
C PHE A 125 12.37 3.01 -5.75
N THR A 126 13.37 2.51 -5.03
CA THR A 126 13.20 1.99 -3.67
C THR A 126 12.65 3.06 -2.73
N ASN A 127 13.18 4.28 -2.79
CA ASN A 127 12.67 5.39 -1.98
C ASN A 127 11.21 5.74 -2.31
N TYR A 128 10.87 5.76 -3.60
CA TYR A 128 9.50 5.94 -4.05
C TYR A 128 8.58 4.82 -3.53
N VAL A 129 8.98 3.55 -3.64
CA VAL A 129 8.20 2.41 -3.13
C VAL A 129 8.02 2.49 -1.62
N LEU A 130 9.06 2.84 -0.86
CA LEU A 130 8.96 2.99 0.59
C LEU A 130 8.17 4.23 1.04
N ALA A 131 8.05 5.24 0.19
CA ALA A 131 7.19 6.40 0.45
C ALA A 131 5.72 6.10 0.13
N SER A 132 5.45 5.48 -1.03
CA SER A 132 4.10 5.25 -1.54
C SER A 132 3.44 3.96 -1.02
N PHE A 133 4.23 2.92 -0.73
CA PHE A 133 3.77 1.58 -0.35
C PHE A 133 4.56 0.99 0.86
N PRO A 134 4.86 1.76 1.93
CA PRO A 134 5.72 1.30 3.01
C PRO A 134 5.30 -0.04 3.62
N CYS A 135 4.07 -0.15 4.13
CA CYS A 135 3.66 -1.33 4.88
C CYS A 135 3.39 -2.50 3.94
N PHE A 136 2.70 -2.25 2.82
CA PHE A 136 2.40 -3.28 1.83
C PHE A 136 3.68 -3.89 1.29
N PHE A 137 4.65 -3.09 0.86
CA PHE A 137 5.90 -3.60 0.31
C PHE A 137 6.62 -4.47 1.34
N ARG A 138 6.85 -3.96 2.56
CA ARG A 138 7.61 -4.69 3.58
C ARG A 138 6.91 -5.97 4.04
N CYS A 139 5.57 -5.99 4.08
CA CYS A 139 4.80 -7.20 4.44
C CYS A 139 4.58 -8.17 3.27
N THR A 140 4.99 -7.83 2.05
CA THR A 140 4.79 -8.69 0.86
C THR A 140 6.06 -9.02 0.09
N GLU A 141 7.18 -8.33 0.35
CA GLU A 141 8.42 -8.47 -0.44
C GLU A 141 9.01 -9.88 -0.44
N THR A 142 8.80 -10.64 0.64
CA THR A 142 9.25 -12.04 0.79
C THR A 142 8.21 -13.06 0.37
N ARG A 143 6.99 -12.62 0.02
CA ARG A 143 5.86 -13.49 -0.39
C ARG A 143 5.79 -13.72 -1.91
N VAL A 144 6.75 -13.17 -2.64
CA VAL A 144 6.85 -13.25 -4.10
C VAL A 144 8.27 -13.71 -4.49
N PRO A 145 8.44 -14.48 -5.57
CA PRO A 145 9.75 -14.95 -5.99
C PRO A 145 10.71 -13.83 -6.41
N ILE A 146 10.17 -12.75 -6.99
CA ILE A 146 10.89 -11.55 -7.40
C ILE A 146 10.00 -10.37 -7.09
N ASN A 147 10.44 -9.45 -6.23
CA ASN A 147 9.67 -8.24 -5.91
C ASN A 147 9.97 -7.09 -6.90
N TRP A 148 9.19 -6.01 -6.83
CA TRP A 148 9.30 -4.88 -7.77
C TRP A 148 10.66 -4.16 -7.72
N VAL A 149 11.23 -3.99 -6.52
CA VAL A 149 12.54 -3.36 -6.35
C VAL A 149 13.62 -4.23 -6.97
N GLU A 150 13.59 -5.54 -6.69
CA GLU A 150 14.50 -6.52 -7.27
C GLU A 150 14.36 -6.62 -8.79
N TYR A 151 13.13 -6.56 -9.32
CA TYR A 151 12.90 -6.57 -10.76
C TYR A 151 13.52 -5.35 -11.45
N VAL A 152 13.36 -4.15 -10.88
CA VAL A 152 14.04 -2.94 -11.37
C VAL A 152 15.56 -3.06 -11.24
N ASP A 153 16.04 -3.63 -10.14
CA ASP A 153 17.47 -3.85 -9.90
C ASP A 153 18.13 -4.78 -10.93
N ARG A 154 17.45 -5.90 -11.25
CA ARG A 154 17.93 -6.88 -12.22
C ARG A 154 17.98 -6.34 -13.65
N ARG A 155 17.27 -5.24 -13.93
CA ARG A 155 17.25 -4.57 -15.24
C ARG A 155 18.32 -3.49 -15.40
N ARG A 156 19.24 -3.33 -14.43
CA ARG A 156 20.34 -2.37 -14.49
C ARG A 156 21.06 -2.42 -15.86
N GLY A 157 21.06 -1.30 -16.58
CA GLY A 157 21.67 -1.16 -17.91
C GLY A 157 20.72 -1.29 -19.10
N SER A 158 19.52 -1.85 -18.94
CA SER A 158 18.43 -1.72 -19.91
C SER A 158 17.52 -0.57 -19.45
N MET A 159 17.54 0.52 -20.20
CA MET A 159 16.96 1.81 -19.78
C MET A 159 16.04 2.45 -20.81
N ASN A 160 15.85 1.76 -21.93
CA ASN A 160 15.16 2.27 -23.12
C ASN A 160 13.97 1.37 -23.47
N SER A 161 13.32 0.81 -22.46
CA SER A 161 12.10 0.03 -22.61
C SER A 161 10.87 0.82 -22.13
N CYS A 162 9.69 0.36 -22.55
CA CYS A 162 8.41 0.96 -22.12
C CYS A 162 8.28 1.01 -20.60
N PHE A 163 8.66 -0.08 -19.94
CA PHE A 163 8.63 -0.20 -18.49
C PHE A 163 9.60 0.77 -17.82
N ASP A 164 10.81 0.92 -18.38
CA ASP A 164 11.82 1.79 -17.80
C ASP A 164 11.39 3.27 -17.86
N TRP A 165 10.73 3.70 -18.94
CA TRP A 165 10.14 5.04 -19.01
C TRP A 165 8.98 5.22 -18.03
N ALA A 166 8.14 4.21 -17.83
CA ALA A 166 7.06 4.26 -16.85
C ALA A 166 7.61 4.39 -15.41
N VAL A 167 8.65 3.62 -15.07
CA VAL A 167 9.34 3.72 -13.77
C VAL A 167 9.91 5.12 -13.57
N ARG A 168 10.58 5.67 -14.60
CA ARG A 168 11.15 7.03 -14.53
C ARG A 168 10.09 8.11 -14.44
N ALA A 169 8.92 7.93 -15.05
CA ALA A 169 7.80 8.85 -14.89
C ALA A 169 7.38 8.92 -13.42
N CYS A 170 7.17 7.76 -12.77
CA CYS A 170 6.82 7.71 -11.34
C CYS A 170 7.92 8.32 -10.45
N THR A 171 9.19 7.96 -10.68
CA THR A 171 10.29 8.47 -9.84
C THR A 171 10.59 9.95 -10.08
N ALA A 172 10.43 10.46 -11.30
CA ALA A 172 10.53 11.89 -11.59
C ALA A 172 9.39 12.66 -10.93
N ALA A 173 8.14 12.17 -11.01
CA ALA A 173 7.03 12.80 -10.29
C ALA A 173 7.31 12.82 -8.77
N TYR A 174 7.78 11.70 -8.21
CA TYR A 174 8.20 11.62 -6.80
C TYR A 174 9.26 12.66 -6.43
N LEU A 175 10.33 12.79 -7.21
CA LEU A 175 11.38 13.80 -6.97
C LEU A 175 10.85 15.23 -7.12
N GLY A 176 9.98 15.49 -8.08
CA GLY A 176 9.36 16.79 -8.29
C GLY A 176 8.53 17.24 -7.09
N PHE A 177 7.71 16.34 -6.51
CA PHE A 177 6.98 16.63 -5.28
C PHE A 177 7.88 16.67 -4.04
N LEU A 178 8.94 15.87 -3.99
CA LEU A 178 9.86 15.82 -2.85
C LEU A 178 10.69 17.10 -2.73
N HIS A 179 11.11 17.65 -3.86
CA HIS A 179 11.99 18.82 -3.93
C HIS A 179 11.29 20.12 -4.33
N ASP A 180 9.97 20.07 -4.53
CA ASP A 180 9.18 21.19 -5.06
C ASP A 180 9.77 21.76 -6.37
N ASP A 181 10.14 20.87 -7.29
CA ASP A 181 10.85 21.20 -8.52
C ASP A 181 10.04 20.82 -9.76
N SER A 182 9.51 21.85 -10.42
CA SER A 182 8.68 21.74 -11.62
C SER A 182 9.37 21.06 -12.79
N ARG A 183 10.72 21.09 -12.86
CA ARG A 183 11.47 20.45 -13.96
C ARG A 183 11.29 18.94 -13.94
N TYR A 184 11.29 18.33 -12.75
CA TYR A 184 11.02 16.90 -12.60
C TYR A 184 9.57 16.56 -12.89
N LEU A 185 8.61 17.44 -12.55
CA LEU A 185 7.20 17.25 -12.88
C LEU A 185 6.98 17.28 -14.40
N LEU A 186 7.57 18.24 -15.12
CA LEU A 186 7.52 18.29 -16.58
C LEU A 186 8.18 17.07 -17.23
N ALA A 187 9.37 16.68 -16.74
CA ALA A 187 10.05 15.48 -17.21
C ALA A 187 9.21 14.21 -16.97
N SER A 188 8.50 14.14 -15.84
CA SER A 188 7.62 13.00 -15.52
C SER A 188 6.50 12.84 -16.52
N GLN A 189 5.90 13.93 -17.00
CA GLN A 189 4.84 13.93 -18.00
C GLN A 189 5.36 13.49 -19.37
N GLU A 190 6.54 13.96 -19.79
CA GLU A 190 7.15 13.53 -21.06
C GLU A 190 7.48 12.03 -21.04
N LEU A 191 8.06 11.54 -19.94
CA LEU A 191 8.36 10.12 -19.75
C LEU A 191 7.09 9.27 -19.71
N TYR A 192 6.02 9.76 -19.08
CA TYR A 192 4.71 9.12 -19.08
C TYR A 192 4.16 8.97 -20.50
N ASN A 193 4.17 10.05 -21.29
CA ASN A 193 3.70 10.02 -22.69
C ASN A 193 4.53 9.08 -23.56
N ARG A 194 5.86 9.05 -23.37
CA ARG A 194 6.75 8.13 -24.07
C ARG A 194 6.45 6.68 -23.71
N ALA A 195 6.25 6.38 -22.42
CA ALA A 195 5.86 5.06 -21.95
C ALA A 195 4.49 4.62 -22.49
N LEU A 196 3.50 5.52 -22.54
CA LEU A 196 2.20 5.22 -23.15
C LEU A 196 2.32 4.82 -24.62
N ARG A 197 3.12 5.54 -25.42
CA ARG A 197 3.37 5.19 -26.83
C ARG A 197 4.07 3.84 -26.95
N GLY A 198 5.05 3.57 -26.08
CA GLY A 198 5.71 2.27 -25.99
C GLY A 198 4.75 1.14 -25.66
N LEU A 199 3.84 1.35 -24.70
CA LEU A 199 2.83 0.38 -24.32
C LEU A 199 1.85 0.13 -25.47
N ALA A 200 1.42 1.18 -26.16
CA ALA A 200 0.57 1.07 -27.34
C ALA A 200 1.20 0.17 -28.42
N HIS A 201 2.51 0.30 -28.63
CA HIS A 201 3.25 -0.57 -29.56
C HIS A 201 3.32 -2.03 -29.06
N LEU A 202 3.60 -2.25 -27.76
CA LEU A 202 3.64 -3.59 -27.18
C LEU A 202 2.29 -4.31 -27.26
N VAL A 203 1.17 -3.60 -27.07
CA VAL A 203 -0.16 -4.22 -27.11
C VAL A 203 -0.71 -4.40 -28.53
N ALA A 204 -0.06 -3.82 -29.55
CA ALA A 204 -0.47 -3.97 -30.95
C ALA A 204 -0.21 -5.38 -31.50
N ASN A 205 0.65 -6.17 -30.86
CA ASN A 205 0.92 -7.56 -31.23
C ASN A 205 0.64 -8.47 -30.02
N GLU A 206 -0.09 -9.56 -30.23
CA GLU A 206 -0.52 -10.47 -29.16
C GLU A 206 0.65 -11.09 -28.38
N ALA A 207 1.74 -11.45 -29.06
CA ALA A 207 2.90 -12.07 -28.42
C ALA A 207 3.59 -11.09 -27.47
N THR A 208 3.76 -9.83 -27.89
CA THR A 208 4.35 -8.77 -27.03
C THR A 208 3.36 -8.30 -25.97
N ALA A 209 2.05 -8.30 -26.24
CA ALA A 209 1.02 -7.96 -25.27
C ALA A 209 1.01 -8.92 -24.06
N LYS A 210 1.31 -10.20 -24.29
CA LYS A 210 1.41 -11.21 -23.23
C LYS A 210 2.69 -11.11 -22.39
N SER A 211 3.65 -10.26 -22.76
CA SER A 211 4.94 -10.13 -22.07
C SER A 211 4.81 -9.51 -20.67
N ASP A 212 5.77 -9.82 -19.79
CA ASP A 212 5.90 -9.16 -18.47
C ASP A 212 6.10 -7.65 -18.61
N GLU A 213 6.82 -7.22 -19.66
CA GLU A 213 7.05 -5.80 -19.90
C GLU A 213 5.75 -5.03 -20.18
N ALA A 214 4.84 -5.58 -20.99
CA ALA A 214 3.57 -4.93 -21.29
C ALA A 214 2.71 -4.74 -20.04
N LEU A 215 2.55 -5.80 -19.24
CA LEU A 215 1.75 -5.73 -18.01
C LEU A 215 2.41 -4.85 -16.94
N ALA A 216 3.72 -4.95 -16.75
CA ALA A 216 4.45 -4.15 -15.78
C ALA A 216 4.39 -2.66 -16.12
N SER A 217 4.52 -2.32 -17.41
CA SER A 217 4.36 -0.97 -17.91
C SER A 217 2.95 -0.44 -17.64
N ALA A 218 1.92 -1.24 -17.98
CA ALA A 218 0.53 -0.86 -17.76
C ALA A 218 0.25 -0.59 -16.28
N ILE A 219 0.70 -1.47 -15.37
CA ILE A 219 0.54 -1.30 -13.92
C ILE A 219 1.27 -0.04 -13.42
N THR A 220 2.49 0.20 -13.88
CA THR A 220 3.28 1.36 -13.44
C THR A 220 2.64 2.67 -13.88
N LEU A 221 2.13 2.73 -15.12
CA LEU A 221 1.37 3.88 -15.63
C LEU A 221 0.03 4.06 -14.91
N ALA A 222 -0.63 2.95 -14.54
CA ALA A 222 -1.85 3.00 -13.74
C ALA A 222 -1.63 3.56 -12.33
N VAL A 223 -0.44 3.38 -11.76
CA VAL A 223 -0.05 3.98 -10.48
C VAL A 223 0.29 5.45 -10.67
N PHE A 224 1.03 5.81 -11.74
CA PHE A 224 1.28 7.20 -12.10
C PHE A 224 -0.02 8.01 -12.19
N GLU A 225 -1.04 7.46 -12.87
CA GLU A 225 -2.35 8.10 -13.05
C GLU A 225 -3.14 8.29 -11.75
N LYS A 226 -2.90 7.47 -10.73
CA LYS A 226 -3.58 7.66 -9.44
C LYS A 226 -3.07 8.91 -8.73
N HIS A 227 -1.77 9.20 -8.83
CA HIS A 227 -1.17 10.39 -8.24
C HIS A 227 -1.36 11.65 -9.08
N ASN A 228 -1.38 11.50 -10.42
CA ASN A 228 -1.35 12.64 -11.33
C ASN A 228 -2.71 12.92 -11.99
N CYS A 229 -3.67 11.99 -11.94
CA CYS A 229 -5.04 12.12 -12.47
C CYS A 229 -5.11 12.97 -13.74
N SER A 230 -4.46 12.53 -14.82
CA SER A 230 -4.41 13.31 -16.08
C SER A 230 -5.81 13.55 -16.65
N SER A 231 -6.76 12.67 -16.32
CA SER A 231 -8.20 12.84 -16.50
C SER A 231 -8.97 12.07 -15.42
N PRO A 232 -10.24 12.40 -15.16
CA PRO A 232 -11.02 11.78 -14.09
C PRO A 232 -11.15 10.25 -14.17
N ASP A 233 -11.08 9.68 -15.38
CA ASP A 233 -11.27 8.25 -15.64
C ASP A 233 -9.98 7.51 -16.04
N ALA A 234 -8.83 8.19 -16.10
CA ALA A 234 -7.58 7.61 -16.62
C ALA A 234 -7.18 6.32 -15.90
N TRP A 235 -7.28 6.33 -14.56
CA TRP A 235 -6.92 5.15 -13.77
C TRP A 235 -7.88 3.97 -13.99
N LEU A 236 -9.17 4.23 -14.28
CA LEU A 236 -10.15 3.20 -14.62
C LEU A 236 -9.88 2.62 -16.01
N ARG A 237 -9.54 3.47 -16.99
CA ARG A 237 -9.12 3.01 -18.32
C ARG A 237 -7.89 2.11 -18.24
N HIS A 238 -6.91 2.46 -17.41
CA HIS A 238 -5.79 1.57 -17.11
C HIS A 238 -6.21 0.28 -16.42
N ALA A 239 -7.11 0.33 -15.43
CA ALA A 239 -7.61 -0.87 -14.75
C ALA A 239 -8.34 -1.83 -15.72
N SER A 240 -9.11 -1.29 -16.66
CA SER A 240 -9.75 -2.04 -17.75
C SER A 240 -8.70 -2.67 -18.68
N GLY A 241 -7.70 -1.89 -19.13
CA GLY A 241 -6.61 -2.42 -19.95
C GLY A 241 -5.81 -3.53 -19.25
N ILE A 242 -5.50 -3.36 -17.96
CA ILE A 242 -4.78 -4.37 -17.17
C ILE A 242 -5.61 -5.63 -16.98
N ARG A 243 -6.91 -5.49 -16.72
CA ARG A 243 -7.85 -6.63 -16.69
C ARG A 243 -7.79 -7.43 -17.99
N THR A 244 -7.84 -6.74 -19.13
CA THR A 244 -7.73 -7.38 -20.45
C THR A 244 -6.39 -8.09 -20.64
N LEU A 245 -5.27 -7.46 -20.26
CA LEU A 245 -3.94 -8.08 -20.34
C LEU A 245 -3.80 -9.30 -19.42
N MET A 246 -4.32 -9.23 -18.20
CA MET A 246 -4.31 -10.36 -17.27
C MET A 246 -5.14 -11.54 -17.80
N LYS A 247 -6.32 -11.27 -18.35
CA LYS A 247 -7.14 -12.30 -19.01
C LYS A 247 -6.44 -12.90 -20.23
N LEU A 248 -5.82 -12.06 -21.07
CA LEU A 248 -5.08 -12.51 -22.26
C LEU A 248 -3.88 -13.42 -21.90
N ARG A 249 -3.19 -13.10 -20.81
CA ARG A 249 -2.06 -13.90 -20.29
C ARG A 249 -2.51 -15.20 -19.62
N GLY A 250 -3.70 -15.19 -19.04
CA GLY A 250 -4.27 -16.29 -18.27
C GLY A 250 -3.65 -16.47 -16.88
N PRO A 251 -4.33 -17.17 -15.95
CA PRO A 251 -3.91 -17.25 -14.55
C PRO A 251 -2.51 -17.87 -14.35
N LYS A 252 -2.14 -18.87 -15.16
CA LYS A 252 -0.84 -19.56 -15.06
C LYS A 252 0.36 -18.62 -15.20
N ALA A 253 0.22 -17.55 -15.99
CA ALA A 253 1.26 -16.53 -16.17
C ALA A 253 1.53 -15.68 -14.91
N HIS A 254 0.77 -15.91 -13.83
CA HIS A 254 0.84 -15.19 -12.56
C HIS A 254 1.23 -16.08 -11.37
N LEU A 255 1.56 -17.35 -11.61
CA LEU A 255 1.96 -18.28 -10.55
C LEU A 255 3.40 -18.06 -10.05
N GLN A 256 4.31 -17.69 -10.96
CA GLN A 256 5.74 -17.63 -10.71
C GLN A 256 6.37 -16.35 -11.26
N GLY A 257 7.65 -16.14 -10.92
CA GLY A 257 8.43 -15.01 -11.40
C GLY A 257 7.82 -13.66 -11.06
N PHE A 258 8.03 -12.68 -11.94
CA PHE A 258 7.51 -11.32 -11.77
C PHE A 258 5.99 -11.22 -12.00
N GLY A 259 5.42 -12.15 -12.78
CA GLY A 259 3.97 -12.30 -12.98
C GLY A 259 3.18 -12.38 -11.66
N ARG A 260 3.73 -13.08 -10.66
CA ARG A 260 3.14 -13.16 -9.31
C ARG A 260 3.17 -11.84 -8.57
N ALA A 261 4.27 -11.11 -8.62
CA ALA A 261 4.36 -9.80 -7.97
C ALA A 261 3.42 -8.77 -8.60
N MET A 262 3.25 -8.81 -9.93
CA MET A 262 2.25 -7.99 -10.63
C MET A 262 0.82 -8.31 -10.19
N TYR A 263 0.50 -9.60 -10.07
CA TYR A 263 -0.80 -10.07 -9.60
C TYR A 263 -1.10 -9.61 -8.16
N ILE A 264 -0.18 -9.87 -7.22
CA ILE A 264 -0.34 -9.54 -5.79
C ILE A 264 -0.52 -8.04 -5.58
N VAL A 265 0.20 -7.19 -6.33
CA VAL A 265 0.05 -5.74 -6.24
C VAL A 265 -1.30 -5.29 -6.81
N TYR A 266 -1.62 -5.69 -8.05
CA TYR A 266 -2.73 -5.05 -8.77
C TYR A 266 -4.12 -5.60 -8.44
N ARG A 267 -4.21 -6.83 -7.89
CA ARG A 267 -5.50 -7.46 -7.53
C ARG A 267 -6.38 -6.61 -6.60
N ASN A 268 -5.77 -5.82 -5.72
CA ASN A 268 -6.49 -4.94 -4.80
C ASN A 268 -7.17 -3.77 -5.53
N PHE A 269 -6.51 -3.15 -6.51
CA PHE A 269 -7.10 -2.04 -7.29
C PHE A 269 -8.21 -2.52 -8.23
N LEU A 270 -8.17 -3.78 -8.65
CA LEU A 270 -9.22 -4.38 -9.47
C LEU A 270 -10.54 -4.51 -8.71
N ILE A 271 -10.51 -4.71 -7.39
CA ILE A 271 -11.70 -4.67 -6.53
C ILE A 271 -12.33 -3.27 -6.58
N SER A 272 -11.52 -2.21 -6.38
CA SER A 272 -12.00 -0.83 -6.46
C SER A 272 -12.60 -0.51 -7.82
N ALA A 273 -11.93 -0.89 -8.91
CA ALA A 273 -12.40 -0.65 -10.26
C ALA A 273 -13.75 -1.35 -10.51
N ALA A 274 -13.88 -2.61 -10.12
CA ALA A 274 -15.13 -3.37 -10.25
C ALA A 274 -16.28 -2.74 -9.45
N LEU A 275 -16.02 -2.26 -8.22
CA LEU A 275 -17.02 -1.54 -7.41
C LEU A 275 -17.49 -0.24 -8.08
N VAL A 276 -16.58 0.54 -8.64
CA VAL A 276 -16.89 1.82 -9.30
C VAL A 276 -17.64 1.59 -10.62
N GLU A 277 -17.21 0.61 -11.41
CA GLU A 277 -17.87 0.23 -12.67
C GLU A 277 -19.23 -0.46 -12.42
N GLY A 278 -19.47 -0.97 -11.21
CA GLY A 278 -20.69 -1.73 -10.88
C GLY A 278 -20.69 -3.15 -11.43
N GLU A 279 -19.50 -3.70 -11.68
CA GLU A 279 -19.29 -5.03 -12.25
C GLU A 279 -18.77 -6.04 -11.21
N ALA A 280 -18.92 -7.32 -11.51
CA ALA A 280 -18.26 -8.37 -10.72
C ALA A 280 -16.75 -8.36 -11.01
N CYS A 281 -15.92 -8.69 -10.01
CA CYS A 281 -14.49 -8.79 -10.24
C CYS A 281 -14.16 -10.12 -10.94
N PHE A 282 -13.48 -10.07 -12.08
CA PHE A 282 -13.13 -11.29 -12.83
C PHE A 282 -12.22 -12.24 -12.05
N LEU A 283 -11.52 -11.76 -11.01
CA LEU A 283 -10.71 -12.62 -10.15
C LEU A 283 -11.56 -13.60 -9.31
N GLU A 284 -12.89 -13.43 -9.30
CA GLU A 284 -13.84 -14.41 -8.77
C GLU A 284 -14.13 -15.55 -9.75
N GLU A 285 -13.67 -15.52 -10.99
CA GLU A 285 -13.84 -16.62 -11.94
C GLU A 285 -13.06 -17.87 -11.45
N PRO A 286 -13.56 -19.11 -11.69
CA PRO A 286 -13.00 -20.33 -11.10
C PRO A 286 -11.49 -20.51 -11.31
N GLU A 287 -10.98 -20.17 -12.49
CA GLU A 287 -9.57 -20.29 -12.84
C GLU A 287 -8.67 -19.31 -12.07
N TRP A 288 -9.21 -18.16 -11.64
CA TRP A 288 -8.49 -17.19 -10.81
C TRP A 288 -8.59 -17.55 -9.32
N ARG A 289 -9.68 -18.20 -8.88
CA ARG A 289 -9.74 -18.81 -7.54
C ARG A 289 -8.70 -19.92 -7.40
N ALA A 290 -8.62 -20.82 -8.38
CA ALA A 290 -7.62 -21.89 -8.43
C ALA A 290 -6.18 -21.32 -8.39
N LEU A 291 -5.92 -20.19 -9.07
CA LEU A 291 -4.65 -19.48 -8.96
C LEU A 291 -4.34 -19.05 -7.52
N ASN A 292 -5.31 -18.43 -6.83
CA ASN A 292 -5.11 -18.00 -5.43
C ASN A 292 -4.88 -19.18 -4.50
N GLU A 293 -5.64 -20.27 -4.66
CA GLU A 293 -5.48 -21.50 -3.88
C GLU A 293 -4.09 -22.09 -4.08
N GLN A 294 -3.60 -22.15 -5.32
CA GLN A 294 -2.25 -22.62 -5.61
C GLN A 294 -1.18 -21.70 -5.01
N ILE A 295 -1.32 -20.38 -5.13
CA ILE A 295 -0.41 -19.40 -4.51
C ILE A 295 -0.38 -19.58 -2.98
N ALA A 296 -1.54 -19.77 -2.35
CA ALA A 296 -1.65 -20.00 -0.91
C ALA A 296 -0.98 -21.32 -0.50
N ALA A 297 -1.21 -22.40 -1.24
CA ALA A 297 -0.58 -23.70 -0.98
C ALA A 297 0.95 -23.67 -1.16
N GLU A 298 1.46 -22.89 -2.11
CA GLU A 298 2.90 -22.67 -2.27
C GLU A 298 3.48 -21.81 -1.13
N ASN A 299 2.79 -20.73 -0.75
CA ASN A 299 3.19 -19.87 0.36
C ASN A 299 3.21 -20.63 1.70
N ALA A 300 2.25 -21.54 1.91
CA ALA A 300 2.15 -22.34 3.12
C ALA A 300 3.38 -23.23 3.37
N LYS A 301 4.13 -23.56 2.31
CA LYS A 301 5.36 -24.36 2.37
C LYS A 301 6.61 -23.54 2.71
N LEU A 302 6.52 -22.21 2.68
CA LEU A 302 7.66 -21.34 2.95
C LEU A 302 7.94 -21.28 4.45
N PRO A 303 9.21 -21.17 4.89
CA PRO A 303 9.56 -20.98 6.30
C PRO A 303 8.97 -19.70 6.90
N THR A 304 8.64 -18.73 6.06
CA THR A 304 8.01 -17.45 6.43
C THR A 304 6.48 -17.52 6.50
N SER A 305 5.89 -18.70 6.26
CA SER A 305 4.46 -18.94 6.41
C SER A 305 4.02 -18.74 7.86
N SER A 306 2.89 -18.08 8.05
CA SER A 306 2.30 -17.85 9.38
C SER A 306 0.79 -17.86 9.31
N LEU A 307 0.14 -18.14 10.45
CA LEU A 307 -1.31 -17.96 10.60
C LEU A 307 -1.75 -16.55 10.18
N TYR A 308 -0.94 -15.55 10.50
CA TYR A 308 -1.18 -14.16 10.10
C TYR A 308 -1.31 -14.02 8.58
N THR A 309 -0.35 -14.54 7.82
CA THR A 309 -0.37 -14.45 6.35
C THR A 309 -1.53 -15.24 5.75
N ASP A 310 -1.92 -16.38 6.34
CA ASP A 310 -3.08 -17.15 5.91
C ASP A 310 -4.39 -16.38 6.11
N VAL A 311 -4.60 -15.83 7.31
CA VAL A 311 -5.78 -15.03 7.65
C VAL A 311 -5.90 -13.81 6.73
N VAL A 312 -4.77 -13.16 6.41
CA VAL A 312 -4.73 -12.03 5.48
C VAL A 312 -5.22 -12.42 4.08
N GLU A 313 -4.75 -13.56 3.55
CA GLU A 313 -5.19 -14.03 2.23
C GLU A 313 -6.66 -14.47 2.24
N ARG A 314 -7.14 -15.15 3.28
CA ARG A 314 -8.56 -15.49 3.42
C ARG A 314 -9.45 -14.25 3.50
N GLY A 315 -9.03 -13.22 4.22
CA GLY A 315 -9.73 -11.94 4.27
C GLY A 315 -9.81 -11.28 2.90
N PHE A 316 -8.71 -11.26 2.14
CA PHE A 316 -8.72 -10.78 0.75
C PHE A 316 -9.73 -11.54 -0.12
N LEU A 317 -9.78 -12.87 -0.04
CA LEU A 317 -10.71 -13.69 -0.83
C LEU A 317 -12.19 -13.43 -0.52
N GLU A 318 -12.54 -13.10 0.72
CA GLU A 318 -13.90 -12.69 1.05
C GLU A 318 -14.22 -11.27 0.56
N VAL A 319 -13.27 -10.32 0.70
CA VAL A 319 -13.44 -8.95 0.18
C VAL A 319 -13.54 -8.92 -1.34
N LEU A 320 -12.86 -9.84 -2.03
CA LEU A 320 -12.91 -9.99 -3.48
C LEU A 320 -14.34 -10.24 -4.01
N LYS A 321 -15.24 -10.80 -3.20
CA LYS A 321 -16.64 -11.11 -3.58
C LYS A 321 -17.58 -9.90 -3.56
N LEU A 322 -17.17 -8.79 -2.92
CA LEU A 322 -18.02 -7.62 -2.74
C LEU A 322 -18.56 -7.03 -4.05
N PRO A 323 -17.77 -6.83 -5.11
CA PRO A 323 -18.28 -6.28 -6.37
C PRO A 323 -19.37 -7.15 -6.97
N GLY A 324 -19.20 -8.48 -6.94
CA GLY A 324 -20.22 -9.44 -7.38
C GLY A 324 -21.51 -9.35 -6.57
N TYR A 325 -21.43 -9.17 -5.24
CA TYR A 325 -22.62 -8.98 -4.41
C TYR A 325 -23.34 -7.65 -4.69
N VAL A 326 -22.60 -6.56 -4.88
CA VAL A 326 -23.17 -5.25 -5.25
C VAL A 326 -23.92 -5.36 -6.58
N LYS A 327 -23.30 -5.96 -7.60
CA LYS A 327 -23.92 -6.19 -8.91
C LYS A 327 -25.20 -7.01 -8.80
N ARG A 328 -25.14 -8.19 -8.17
CA ARG A 328 -26.31 -9.08 -7.98
C ARG A 328 -27.43 -8.38 -7.21
N THR A 329 -27.10 -7.57 -6.20
CA THR A 329 -28.09 -6.81 -5.44
C THR A 329 -28.80 -5.79 -6.34
N ARG A 330 -28.05 -5.02 -7.14
CA ARG A 330 -28.63 -4.07 -8.11
C ARG A 330 -29.53 -4.76 -9.14
N GLU A 331 -29.12 -5.90 -9.68
CA GLU A 331 -29.93 -6.71 -10.59
C GLU A 331 -31.21 -7.25 -9.95
N VAL A 332 -31.15 -7.71 -8.69
CA VAL A 332 -32.34 -8.12 -7.94
C VAL A 332 -33.31 -6.95 -7.75
N GLN A 333 -32.78 -5.72 -7.63
CA GLN A 333 -33.63 -4.53 -7.52
C GLN A 333 -34.36 -4.18 -8.81
N THR A 334 -33.78 -4.42 -9.98
CA THR A 334 -34.43 -4.10 -11.27
C THR A 334 -35.48 -5.12 -11.71
N ARG A 335 -35.46 -6.34 -11.16
CA ARG A 335 -36.41 -7.42 -11.48
C ARG A 335 -37.84 -7.16 -10.98
N SER A 336 -38.79 -7.84 -11.61
CA SER A 336 -40.20 -7.87 -11.21
C SER A 336 -40.39 -8.42 -9.79
N PRO A 337 -41.47 -8.07 -9.06
CA PRO A 337 -41.68 -8.53 -7.69
C PRO A 337 -41.67 -10.07 -7.54
N LYS A 338 -42.24 -10.80 -8.52
CA LYS A 338 -42.30 -12.27 -8.52
C LYS A 338 -40.92 -12.90 -8.69
N GLU A 339 -40.10 -12.38 -9.59
CA GLU A 339 -38.73 -12.89 -9.82
C GLU A 339 -37.79 -12.51 -8.68
N ARG A 340 -37.95 -11.29 -8.13
CA ARG A 340 -37.22 -10.83 -6.96
C ARG A 340 -37.43 -11.77 -5.78
N ALA A 341 -38.67 -12.15 -5.48
CA ALA A 341 -38.99 -13.07 -4.39
C ALA A 341 -38.31 -14.45 -4.54
N LYS A 342 -38.00 -14.87 -5.77
CA LYS A 342 -37.30 -16.14 -6.04
C LYS A 342 -35.78 -16.05 -5.84
N VAL A 343 -35.16 -14.94 -6.27
CA VAL A 343 -33.69 -14.82 -6.34
C VAL A 343 -33.09 -14.13 -5.13
N GLN A 344 -33.82 -13.19 -4.53
CA GLN A 344 -33.34 -12.41 -3.39
C GLN A 344 -32.92 -13.27 -2.18
N PRO A 345 -33.64 -14.35 -1.79
CA PRO A 345 -33.23 -15.17 -0.63
C PRO A 345 -31.85 -15.80 -0.79
N ALA A 346 -31.52 -16.30 -1.99
CA ALA A 346 -30.21 -16.91 -2.26
C ALA A 346 -29.08 -15.86 -2.20
N VAL A 347 -29.27 -14.69 -2.81
CA VAL A 347 -28.27 -13.60 -2.76
C VAL A 347 -28.09 -13.10 -1.32
N LEU A 348 -29.18 -12.96 -0.56
CA LEU A 348 -29.13 -12.55 0.84
C LEU A 348 -28.40 -13.60 1.71
N GLN A 349 -28.63 -14.89 1.46
CA GLN A 349 -27.93 -15.98 2.14
C GLN A 349 -26.42 -15.93 1.88
N ASP A 350 -26.00 -15.74 0.63
CA ASP A 350 -24.57 -15.63 0.29
C ASP A 350 -23.92 -14.40 0.97
N VAL A 351 -24.62 -13.26 0.98
CA VAL A 351 -24.17 -12.03 1.66
C VAL A 351 -24.03 -12.25 3.17
N HIS A 352 -24.99 -12.94 3.79
CA HIS A 352 -24.89 -13.32 5.20
C HIS A 352 -23.72 -14.27 5.47
N ALA A 353 -23.50 -15.25 4.59
CA ALA A 353 -22.39 -16.20 4.72
C ALA A 353 -21.03 -15.49 4.65
N THR A 354 -20.80 -14.64 3.65
CA THR A 354 -19.55 -13.84 3.56
C THR A 354 -19.41 -12.88 4.73
N ARG A 355 -20.50 -12.25 5.20
CA ARG A 355 -20.45 -11.40 6.40
C ARG A 355 -20.04 -12.17 7.65
N ALA A 356 -20.57 -13.38 7.83
CA ALA A 356 -20.19 -14.25 8.95
C ALA A 356 -18.72 -14.69 8.83
N ALA A 357 -18.28 -15.09 7.64
CA ALA A 357 -16.89 -15.47 7.36
C ALA A 357 -15.92 -14.31 7.66
N LEU A 358 -16.21 -13.10 7.20
CA LEU A 358 -15.37 -11.92 7.49
C LEU A 358 -15.29 -11.59 8.97
N ARG A 359 -16.36 -11.79 9.76
CA ARG A 359 -16.32 -11.62 11.22
C ARG A 359 -15.45 -12.68 11.91
N GLY A 360 -15.52 -13.93 11.42
CA GLY A 360 -14.62 -15.00 11.85
C GLY A 360 -13.16 -14.65 11.57
N ILE A 361 -12.87 -14.27 10.32
CA ILE A 361 -11.54 -13.83 9.87
C ILE A 361 -11.03 -12.64 10.70
N TYR A 362 -11.87 -11.64 10.99
CA TYR A 362 -11.48 -10.49 11.81
C TYR A 362 -11.09 -10.90 13.24
N THR A 363 -11.82 -11.84 13.83
CA THR A 363 -11.50 -12.40 15.15
C THR A 363 -10.19 -13.18 15.12
N GLU A 364 -10.04 -14.10 14.15
CA GLU A 364 -8.82 -14.87 13.94
C GLU A 364 -7.60 -13.98 13.66
N PHE A 365 -7.80 -12.86 12.95
CA PHE A 365 -6.76 -11.89 12.67
C PHE A 365 -6.25 -11.23 13.96
N GLY A 366 -7.15 -10.86 14.87
CA GLY A 366 -6.78 -10.34 16.19
C GLY A 366 -5.99 -11.35 17.04
N VAL A 367 -6.37 -12.63 16.97
CA VAL A 367 -5.63 -13.73 17.61
C VAL A 367 -4.25 -13.89 16.97
N ALA A 368 -4.17 -13.91 15.64
CA ALA A 368 -2.91 -14.06 14.91
C ALA A 368 -1.92 -12.92 15.20
N ILE A 369 -2.40 -11.68 15.31
CA ILE A 369 -1.57 -10.53 15.75
C ILE A 369 -1.07 -10.73 17.18
N SER A 370 -1.96 -11.12 18.10
CA SER A 370 -1.60 -11.33 19.51
C SER A 370 -0.56 -12.44 19.65
N MET A 371 -0.72 -13.56 18.94
CA MET A 371 0.25 -14.66 18.93
C MET A 371 1.61 -14.22 18.38
N LEU A 372 1.64 -13.42 17.31
CA LEU A 372 2.89 -12.90 16.76
C LEU A 372 3.61 -11.99 17.76
N ARG A 373 2.86 -11.20 18.54
CA ARG A 373 3.40 -10.30 19.58
C ARG A 373 3.91 -11.07 20.81
N SER A 374 3.17 -12.06 21.30
CA SER A 374 3.54 -12.84 22.50
C SER A 374 4.75 -13.75 22.29
N GLY A 375 5.10 -14.10 21.06
CA GLY A 375 6.35 -14.83 20.77
C GLY A 375 7.63 -13.98 20.88
N GLN A 376 7.52 -12.72 21.34
CA GLN A 376 8.57 -11.69 21.24
C GLN A 376 8.95 -11.02 22.58
N ASP A 377 8.52 -11.56 23.73
CA ASP A 377 8.79 -11.00 25.07
C ASP A 377 10.27 -11.12 25.55
N GLY A 378 11.22 -11.30 24.64
CA GLY A 378 12.66 -11.29 24.92
C GLY A 378 13.39 -10.39 23.93
N ASP A 379 13.81 -9.22 24.42
CA ASP A 379 14.41 -8.10 23.68
C ASP A 379 13.48 -7.29 22.78
N ASP A 380 13.58 -5.97 22.95
CA ASP A 380 12.78 -4.88 22.38
C ASP A 380 12.99 -4.72 20.86
N ALA A 381 13.13 -5.83 20.13
CA ALA A 381 13.31 -5.89 18.69
C ALA A 381 12.52 -7.07 18.14
N PHE A 382 11.51 -6.78 17.33
CA PHE A 382 10.94 -7.75 16.40
C PHE A 382 12.08 -8.51 15.70
N VAL A 383 12.36 -9.74 16.13
CA VAL A 383 13.28 -10.67 15.47
C VAL A 383 12.51 -11.34 14.35
N GLY A 384 12.16 -10.55 13.35
CA GLY A 384 11.60 -11.00 12.10
C GLY A 384 12.00 -10.03 10.98
N PRO A 385 11.79 -10.38 9.71
CA PRO A 385 12.34 -9.62 8.58
C PRO A 385 11.75 -8.20 8.39
N VAL A 386 10.67 -7.85 9.10
CA VAL A 386 9.87 -6.63 8.92
C VAL A 386 9.82 -5.78 10.20
N PRO A 387 10.36 -4.56 10.23
CA PRO A 387 10.28 -3.71 11.43
C PRO A 387 8.85 -3.54 11.98
N HIS A 388 8.70 -3.52 13.31
CA HIS A 388 7.41 -3.51 14.02
C HIS A 388 6.41 -2.47 13.51
N PHE A 389 6.87 -1.26 13.20
CA PHE A 389 5.99 -0.18 12.74
C PHE A 389 5.30 -0.48 11.40
N PHE A 390 5.97 -1.16 10.46
CA PHE A 390 5.36 -1.56 9.19
C PHE A 390 4.32 -2.65 9.41
N PHE A 391 4.60 -3.59 10.31
CA PHE A 391 3.66 -4.66 10.65
C PHE A 391 2.40 -4.11 11.32
N GLU A 392 2.53 -3.16 12.26
CA GLU A 392 1.40 -2.50 12.89
C GLU A 392 0.59 -1.66 11.91
N GLY A 393 1.27 -0.89 11.05
CA GLY A 393 0.66 -0.11 9.98
C GLY A 393 -0.15 -1.00 9.03
N TYR A 394 0.46 -2.08 8.53
CA TYR A 394 -0.23 -3.05 7.68
C TYR A 394 -1.44 -3.65 8.38
N SER A 395 -1.27 -4.09 9.64
CA SER A 395 -2.33 -4.76 10.40
C SER A 395 -3.52 -3.84 10.66
N SER A 396 -3.26 -2.58 11.00
CA SER A 396 -4.29 -1.56 11.21
C SER A 396 -5.07 -1.30 9.91
N LEU A 397 -4.38 -1.10 8.79
CA LEU A 397 -4.99 -0.86 7.48
C LEU A 397 -5.78 -2.08 7.00
N PHE A 398 -5.26 -3.29 7.19
CA PHE A 398 -5.97 -4.52 6.82
C PHE A 398 -7.26 -4.68 7.64
N ALA A 399 -7.19 -4.48 8.96
CA ALA A 399 -8.37 -4.49 9.83
C ALA A 399 -9.40 -3.43 9.42
N ARG A 400 -8.95 -2.24 9.00
CA ARG A 400 -9.82 -1.19 8.44
C ARG A 400 -10.48 -1.64 7.14
N GLY A 401 -9.75 -2.30 6.24
CA GLY A 401 -10.32 -2.93 5.04
C GLY A 401 -11.43 -3.94 5.37
N LEU A 402 -11.21 -4.82 6.35
CA LEU A 402 -12.25 -5.77 6.78
C LEU A 402 -13.51 -5.07 7.33
N ARG A 403 -13.36 -3.97 8.08
CA ARG A 403 -14.51 -3.18 8.57
C ARG A 403 -15.26 -2.49 7.44
N LEU A 404 -14.56 -1.91 6.47
CA LEU A 404 -15.17 -1.32 5.27
C LEU A 404 -15.95 -2.38 4.46
N ALA A 405 -15.42 -3.59 4.35
CA ALA A 405 -16.11 -4.71 3.71
C ALA A 405 -17.40 -5.09 4.44
N LEU A 406 -17.36 -5.18 5.77
CA LEU A 406 -18.53 -5.44 6.60
C LEU A 406 -19.60 -4.35 6.45
N LEU A 407 -19.20 -3.07 6.39
CA LEU A 407 -20.11 -1.95 6.12
C LEU A 407 -20.83 -2.09 4.76
N ILE A 408 -20.10 -2.46 3.70
CA ILE A 408 -20.68 -2.68 2.38
C ILE A 408 -21.72 -3.81 2.44
N LEU A 409 -21.38 -4.96 3.03
CA LEU A 409 -22.30 -6.09 3.19
C LEU A 409 -23.55 -5.72 3.99
N ASN A 410 -23.37 -4.95 5.06
CA ASN A 410 -24.46 -4.41 5.87
C ASN A 410 -25.41 -3.55 5.04
N TYR A 411 -24.90 -2.68 4.16
CA TYR A 411 -25.75 -1.92 3.24
C TYR A 411 -26.52 -2.81 2.26
N LEU A 412 -25.91 -3.88 1.75
CA LEU A 412 -26.60 -4.83 0.88
C LEU A 412 -27.72 -5.58 1.61
N ILE A 413 -27.51 -5.94 2.88
CA ILE A 413 -28.55 -6.53 3.74
C ILE A 413 -29.72 -5.57 3.91
N VAL A 414 -29.46 -4.29 4.24
CA VAL A 414 -30.54 -3.28 4.41
C VAL A 414 -31.34 -3.08 3.13
N ILE A 415 -30.67 -3.14 1.97
CA ILE A 415 -31.32 -3.02 0.66
C ILE A 415 -32.26 -4.19 0.36
N MET A 416 -31.85 -5.42 0.69
CA MET A 416 -32.62 -6.63 0.41
C MET A 416 -33.67 -6.92 1.49
N ASP A 417 -33.32 -6.73 2.76
CA ASP A 417 -34.19 -6.95 3.92
C ASP A 417 -34.24 -5.71 4.85
N PRO A 418 -35.10 -4.73 4.52
CA PRO A 418 -35.24 -3.51 5.31
C PRO A 418 -35.64 -3.73 6.78
N LYS A 419 -36.17 -4.91 7.13
CA LYS A 419 -36.56 -5.23 8.52
C LYS A 419 -35.33 -5.30 9.44
N GLN A 420 -34.16 -5.61 8.90
CA GLN A 420 -32.91 -5.71 9.66
C GLN A 420 -32.23 -4.35 9.89
N ARG A 421 -32.79 -3.25 9.36
CA ARG A 421 -32.14 -1.94 9.35
C ARG A 421 -31.73 -1.43 10.73
N THR A 422 -32.58 -1.55 11.74
CA THR A 422 -32.28 -1.10 13.10
C THR A 422 -31.06 -1.81 13.69
N THR A 423 -31.01 -3.14 13.56
CA THR A 423 -29.87 -3.96 14.03
C THR A 423 -28.60 -3.64 13.25
N ILE A 424 -28.71 -3.49 11.93
CA ILE A 424 -27.57 -3.19 11.06
C ILE A 424 -27.03 -1.77 11.30
N ASP A 425 -27.88 -0.79 11.55
CA ASP A 425 -27.45 0.59 11.83
C ASP A 425 -26.65 0.67 13.14
N SER A 426 -27.05 -0.10 14.16
CA SER A 426 -26.28 -0.24 15.41
C SER A 426 -24.90 -0.87 15.17
N ASP A 427 -24.84 -1.95 14.37
CA ASP A 427 -23.59 -2.60 13.98
C ASP A 427 -22.66 -1.65 13.19
N ASN A 428 -23.22 -0.91 12.23
CA ASN A 428 -22.49 0.09 11.45
C ASN A 428 -21.91 1.20 12.34
N PHE A 429 -22.66 1.66 13.34
CA PHE A 429 -22.16 2.66 14.29
C PHE A 429 -20.94 2.15 15.06
N MET A 430 -20.95 0.89 15.51
CA MET A 430 -19.80 0.28 16.19
C MET A 430 -18.59 0.17 15.26
N LEU A 431 -18.79 -0.32 14.02
CA LEU A 431 -17.72 -0.43 13.02
C LEU A 431 -17.06 0.92 12.72
N LEU A 432 -17.86 2.00 12.60
CA LEU A 432 -17.36 3.36 12.33
C LEU A 432 -16.64 3.98 13.53
N ASN A 433 -17.16 3.78 14.74
CA ASN A 433 -16.55 4.29 15.97
C ASN A 433 -15.16 3.65 16.21
N ASP A 434 -15.04 2.35 15.98
CA ASP A 434 -13.76 1.62 16.09
C ASP A 434 -12.72 2.08 15.05
N MET A 435 -13.17 2.52 13.87
CA MET A 435 -12.27 3.12 12.87
C MET A 435 -11.78 4.51 13.31
N SER A 436 -12.65 5.31 13.94
CA SER A 436 -12.33 6.66 14.41
C SER A 436 -11.37 6.65 15.61
N ARG A 437 -11.50 5.66 16.50
CA ARG A 437 -10.63 5.50 17.68
C ARG A 437 -9.18 5.15 17.35
N ASN A 438 -8.95 4.50 16.20
CA ASN A 438 -7.62 4.08 15.75
C ASN A 438 -6.94 5.11 14.82
N GLU A 439 -7.55 6.26 14.56
CA GLU A 439 -6.94 7.36 13.80
C GLU A 439 -6.00 8.20 14.68
N HIS A 440 -4.81 7.68 14.97
CA HIS A 440 -3.71 8.45 15.60
C HIS A 440 -2.78 9.14 14.58
N LEU A 441 -3.14 9.15 13.30
CA LEU A 441 -2.39 9.81 12.23
C LEU A 441 -3.11 11.09 11.74
N PRO A 442 -2.40 12.20 11.53
CA PRO A 442 -3.00 13.50 11.30
C PRO A 442 -3.20 13.71 9.80
N HIS A 443 -4.18 13.04 9.20
CA HIS A 443 -4.42 13.10 7.76
C HIS A 443 -5.91 13.13 7.43
N PRO A 444 -6.27 13.69 6.25
CA PRO A 444 -7.47 14.51 6.09
C PRO A 444 -8.67 13.75 6.60
N ASN A 445 -9.41 14.41 7.48
CA ASN A 445 -10.72 13.97 7.96
C ASN A 445 -11.59 13.66 6.74
N PHE A 446 -11.54 12.43 6.25
CA PHE A 446 -12.69 11.81 5.65
C PHE A 446 -13.67 11.73 6.80
N LYS A 447 -14.42 12.82 7.01
CA LYS A 447 -15.64 12.78 7.79
C LYS A 447 -16.47 11.73 7.07
N PHE A 448 -16.40 10.47 7.53
CA PHE A 448 -17.41 9.46 7.30
C PHE A 448 -18.67 10.03 7.96
N LYS A 449 -19.27 11.05 7.34
CA LYS A 449 -20.64 11.45 7.65
C LYS A 449 -21.42 10.20 7.35
N LEU A 450 -21.99 9.54 8.37
CA LEU A 450 -22.89 8.41 8.21
C LEU A 450 -23.84 8.75 7.05
N PRO A 451 -23.67 8.17 5.84
CA PRO A 451 -24.56 8.46 4.76
C PRO A 451 -25.49 7.25 4.70
N LEU A 452 -26.17 7.04 5.82
CA LEU A 452 -27.44 6.36 5.84
C LEU A 452 -28.45 7.49 5.74
N THR A 453 -29.20 7.53 4.64
CA THR A 453 -30.39 8.40 4.59
C THR A 453 -31.26 8.14 5.80
N PRO A 454 -31.93 9.16 6.40
CA PRO A 454 -32.81 8.96 7.53
C PRO A 454 -33.78 7.77 7.30
N PRO A 455 -34.14 6.97 8.32
CA PRO A 455 -34.97 5.78 8.16
C PRO A 455 -36.31 6.00 7.45
N LYS A 456 -36.81 7.24 7.44
CA LYS A 456 -38.06 7.69 6.83
C LYS A 456 -37.90 8.38 5.47
N SER A 457 -36.73 8.30 4.85
CA SER A 457 -36.48 8.99 3.57
C SER A 457 -37.36 8.40 2.46
N PRO A 458 -38.06 9.22 1.67
CA PRO A 458 -38.96 8.75 0.63
C PRO A 458 -38.17 8.21 -0.56
N GLY A 459 -38.13 6.89 -0.69
CA GLY A 459 -37.60 6.20 -1.86
C GLY A 459 -37.05 4.81 -1.51
N ARG A 460 -36.55 4.12 -2.54
CA ARG A 460 -36.03 2.76 -2.39
C ARG A 460 -34.54 2.84 -2.05
N PRO A 461 -34.08 2.22 -0.96
CA PRO A 461 -32.67 2.26 -0.60
C PRO A 461 -31.82 1.71 -1.73
N SER A 462 -30.81 2.46 -2.14
CA SER A 462 -29.86 2.09 -3.18
C SER A 462 -28.44 2.44 -2.76
N ILE A 463 -27.49 1.64 -3.21
CA ILE A 463 -26.07 1.81 -2.88
C ILE A 463 -25.37 2.62 -3.98
N VAL A 464 -24.82 3.77 -3.59
CA VAL A 464 -24.02 4.64 -4.44
C VAL A 464 -22.55 4.43 -4.10
N ILE A 465 -21.76 4.14 -5.12
CA ILE A 465 -20.32 3.94 -5.02
C ILE A 465 -19.66 4.98 -5.91
N ARG A 466 -18.72 5.74 -5.36
CA ARG A 466 -17.94 6.76 -6.09
C ARG A 466 -16.46 6.51 -5.92
N SER A 467 -15.68 6.76 -6.96
CA SER A 467 -14.22 6.73 -6.82
C SER A 467 -13.74 7.90 -5.96
N LEU A 468 -12.78 7.63 -5.09
CA LEU A 468 -11.98 8.64 -4.38
C LEU A 468 -10.65 8.91 -5.08
N ILE A 469 -10.31 8.17 -6.13
CA ILE A 469 -9.15 8.46 -6.98
C ILE A 469 -9.62 9.49 -8.02
N THR A 470 -9.49 10.75 -7.65
CA THR A 470 -10.00 11.92 -8.39
C THR A 470 -8.99 13.06 -8.28
N ALA A 471 -9.07 14.06 -9.15
CA ALA A 471 -8.15 15.20 -9.13
C ALA A 471 -8.17 15.95 -7.79
N GLU A 472 -9.33 15.99 -7.13
CA GLU A 472 -9.57 16.70 -5.87
C GLU A 472 -9.03 15.94 -4.65
N ASN A 473 -9.02 14.61 -4.70
CA ASN A 473 -8.66 13.75 -3.55
C ASN A 473 -7.30 13.04 -3.72
N ARG A 474 -6.61 13.24 -4.85
CA ARG A 474 -5.29 12.65 -5.10
C ARG A 474 -4.28 13.15 -4.09
N HIS A 475 -3.35 12.28 -3.71
CA HIS A 475 -2.22 12.63 -2.87
C HIS A 475 -0.91 12.47 -3.65
N PRO A 476 0.12 13.28 -3.36
CA PRO A 476 1.40 13.16 -4.05
C PRO A 476 2.07 11.80 -3.74
N PRO A 477 2.94 11.31 -4.63
CA PRO A 477 3.70 10.06 -4.47
C PRO A 477 4.70 10.07 -3.30
N THR A 478 4.81 11.18 -2.58
CA THR A 478 5.60 11.32 -1.34
C THR A 478 4.81 10.90 -0.09
N THR A 479 3.57 10.44 -0.25
CA THR A 479 2.67 10.01 0.85
C THR A 479 2.36 8.52 0.75
N ASP A 480 1.93 7.92 1.86
CA ASP A 480 1.50 6.52 2.00
C ASP A 480 0.09 6.26 1.44
N TRP A 481 -0.50 7.19 0.68
CA TRP A 481 -1.88 7.10 0.21
C TRP A 481 -2.16 5.82 -0.59
N MET A 482 -1.21 5.39 -1.41
CA MET A 482 -1.34 4.16 -2.17
C MET A 482 -1.23 2.91 -1.29
N ASP A 483 -0.42 2.94 -0.24
CA ASP A 483 -0.31 1.90 0.79
C ASP A 483 -1.65 1.67 1.51
N ARG A 484 -2.34 2.75 1.82
CA ARG A 484 -3.67 2.71 2.45
C ARG A 484 -4.69 2.05 1.52
N ILE A 485 -4.73 2.46 0.26
CA ILE A 485 -5.66 1.88 -0.73
C ILE A 485 -5.38 0.39 -0.90
N ILE A 486 -4.12 0.00 -1.15
CA ILE A 486 -3.78 -1.38 -1.46
C ILE A 486 -3.98 -2.30 -0.24
N THR A 487 -3.61 -1.85 0.96
CA THR A 487 -3.67 -2.67 2.19
C THR A 487 -5.10 -2.80 2.72
N THR A 488 -5.98 -1.84 2.41
CA THR A 488 -7.43 -1.95 2.63
C THR A 488 -8.14 -2.73 1.51
N MET A 489 -7.40 -3.48 0.69
CA MET A 489 -7.90 -4.31 -0.42
C MET A 489 -8.68 -3.48 -1.44
N GLY A 490 -8.28 -2.22 -1.63
CA GLY A 490 -8.90 -1.28 -2.56
C GLY A 490 -10.09 -0.52 -1.99
N LEU A 491 -10.54 -0.79 -0.76
CA LEU A 491 -11.78 -0.22 -0.24
C LEU A 491 -11.66 1.25 0.15
N GLU A 492 -10.47 1.75 0.48
CA GLU A 492 -10.26 3.21 0.66
C GLU A 492 -10.23 4.01 -0.64
N ALA A 493 -10.19 3.36 -1.81
CA ALA A 493 -10.31 4.06 -3.09
C ALA A 493 -11.76 4.37 -3.47
N VAL A 494 -12.74 3.97 -2.67
CA VAL A 494 -14.16 4.18 -2.95
C VAL A 494 -14.90 4.77 -1.77
N HIS A 495 -15.84 5.66 -2.06
CA HIS A 495 -16.82 6.13 -1.11
C HIS A 495 -18.13 5.39 -1.37
N VAL A 496 -18.64 4.71 -0.33
CA VAL A 496 -19.87 3.93 -0.40
C VAL A 496 -20.92 4.55 0.53
N CYS A 497 -22.09 4.86 -0.02
CA CYS A 497 -23.22 5.37 0.73
C CYS A 497 -24.54 4.71 0.35
N LEU A 498 -25.48 4.72 1.29
CA LEU A 498 -26.85 4.30 1.08
C LEU A 498 -27.71 5.55 0.87
N VAL A 499 -28.26 5.71 -0.33
CA VAL A 499 -29.23 6.77 -0.64
C VAL A 499 -30.63 6.18 -0.65
N GLY A 500 -31.60 6.94 -0.15
CA GLY A 500 -32.99 6.53 0.04
C GLY A 500 -33.91 7.62 -0.41
#